data_AF-A0A924QY75-F1
#
_entry.id   AF-A0A924QY75-F1
#
_cell.length_a   1.000
_cell.length_b   1.000
_cell.length_c   1.000
_cell.angle_alpha   90.00
_cell.angle_beta   90.00
_cell.angle_gamma   90.00
#
_symmetry.space_group_name_H-M   'P 1'
#
loop_
_entity.id
_entity.type
_entity.pdbx_description
1 polymer ?
#
loop_
_entity_poly.entity_id
_entity_poly.type
_entity_poly.pdbx_seq_one_letter_code
_entity_poly.pdbx_strand_id
1 'polypeptide(L)'
;MPKKQSKRVSKEAYERELLRLQTELVRMQQWVVETGARIVVIFEGRDAAGKGGAIKRIVQYMNPRAARVVALPTPSEKEKG
;
A
#
# COMPACT_ATOMS: atom_id res chain seq x y z
N MET A 1 -13.81 -8.64 32.63
CA MET A 1 -13.94 -7.53 31.66
C MET A 1 -14.44 -8.09 30.34
N PRO A 2 -15.57 -7.61 29.79
CA PRO A 2 -16.05 -8.11 28.49
C PRO A 2 -15.11 -7.64 27.37
N LYS A 3 -14.65 -8.58 26.54
CA LYS A 3 -13.85 -8.27 25.35
C LYS A 3 -14.70 -7.43 24.39
N LYS A 4 -14.27 -6.19 24.13
CA LYS A 4 -14.86 -5.30 23.12
C LYS A 4 -14.72 -5.98 21.76
N GLN A 5 -15.76 -6.65 21.26
CA GLN A 5 -15.76 -7.24 19.92
C GLN A 5 -15.62 -6.08 18.92
N SER A 6 -14.45 -5.96 18.29
CA SER A 6 -14.30 -5.02 17.18
C SER A 6 -15.22 -5.48 16.06
N LYS A 7 -16.21 -4.66 15.67
CA LYS A 7 -17.02 -4.90 14.48
C LYS A 7 -16.08 -4.92 13.27
N ARG A 8 -15.71 -6.11 12.80
CA ARG A 8 -14.95 -6.28 11.56
C ARG A 8 -15.88 -5.93 10.40
N VAL A 9 -15.34 -5.25 9.38
CA VAL A 9 -16.06 -5.02 8.12
C VAL A 9 -16.42 -6.39 7.53
N SER A 10 -17.62 -6.52 6.97
CA SER A 10 -17.99 -7.77 6.27
C SER A 10 -17.05 -7.98 5.09
N LYS A 11 -16.80 -9.23 4.73
CA LYS A 11 -15.88 -9.56 3.64
C LYS A 11 -16.35 -8.95 2.32
N GLU A 12 -17.66 -9.01 2.08
CA GLU A 12 -18.31 -8.52 0.86
C GLU A 12 -18.20 -7.01 0.75
N ALA A 13 -18.44 -6.29 1.85
CA ALA A 13 -18.29 -4.84 1.90
C ALA A 13 -16.83 -4.42 1.68
N TYR A 14 -15.89 -5.15 2.31
CA TYR A 14 -14.46 -4.91 2.13
C TYR A 14 -14.00 -5.13 0.69
N GLU A 15 -14.37 -6.25 0.05
CA GLU A 15 -13.94 -6.58 -1.30
C GLU A 15 -14.50 -5.60 -2.34
N ARG A 16 -15.77 -5.19 -2.18
CA ARG A 16 -16.40 -4.17 -3.02
C ARG A 16 -15.64 -2.84 -2.95
N GLU A 17 -15.36 -2.39 -1.74
CA GLU A 17 -14.71 -1.10 -1.53
C GLU A 17 -13.23 -1.13 -1.94
N LEU A 18 -12.56 -2.25 -1.70
CA LEU A 18 -11.19 -2.47 -2.15
C LEU A 18 -11.08 -2.32 -3.68
N LEU A 19 -11.96 -2.96 -4.44
CA LEU A 19 -11.95 -2.87 -5.90
C LEU A 19 -12.22 -1.44 -6.39
N ARG A 20 -13.17 -0.75 -5.75
CA ARG A 20 -13.47 0.66 -6.05
C ARG A 20 -12.22 1.54 -5.86
N LEU A 21 -11.57 1.43 -4.71
CA LEU A 21 -10.36 2.20 -4.40
C LEU A 21 -9.18 1.83 -5.31
N GLN A 22 -9.02 0.55 -5.66
CA GLN A 22 -7.99 0.12 -6.61
C GLN A 22 -8.19 0.72 -8.00
N THR A 23 -9.44 0.92 -8.43
CA THR A 23 -9.74 1.61 -9.68
C THR A 23 -9.31 3.09 -9.61
N GLU A 24 -9.58 3.77 -8.51
CA GLU A 24 -9.13 5.16 -8.31
C GLU A 24 -7.59 5.26 -8.23
N LEU A 25 -6.92 4.26 -7.66
CA LEU A 25 -5.46 4.18 -7.64
C LEU A 25 -4.85 4.08 -9.04
N VAL A 26 -5.48 3.35 -9.96
CA VAL A 26 -5.06 3.28 -11.37
C VAL A 26 -5.26 4.63 -12.07
N ARG A 27 -6.38 5.30 -11.83
CA ARG A 27 -6.63 6.66 -12.36
C ARG A 27 -5.62 7.67 -11.83
N MET A 28 -5.31 7.62 -10.54
CA MET A 28 -4.28 8.43 -9.92
C MET A 28 -2.91 8.14 -10.55
N GLN A 29 -2.56 6.87 -10.78
CA GLN A 29 -1.30 6.52 -11.44
C GLN A 29 -1.22 7.12 -12.85
N GLN A 30 -2.30 7.06 -13.62
CA GLN A 30 -2.35 7.67 -14.96
C GLN A 30 -2.11 9.18 -14.88
N TRP A 31 -2.80 9.87 -13.97
CA TRP A 31 -2.60 11.31 -13.73
C TRP A 31 -1.16 11.65 -13.32
N VAL A 32 -0.53 10.84 -12.46
CA VAL A 32 0.88 11.02 -12.06
C VAL A 32 1.80 11.00 -13.27
N VAL A 33 1.57 10.06 -14.20
CA VAL A 33 2.36 9.93 -15.43
C VAL A 33 2.13 11.12 -16.36
N GLU A 34 0.88 11.51 -16.58
CA GLU A 34 0.52 12.61 -17.49
C GLU A 34 1.04 13.97 -17.01
N THR A 35 1.03 14.20 -15.70
CA THR A 35 1.45 15.48 -15.11
C THR A 35 2.94 15.54 -14.76
N GLY A 36 3.63 14.40 -14.74
CA GLY A 36 4.99 14.31 -14.21
C GLY A 36 5.09 14.48 -12.68
N ALA A 37 3.96 14.36 -11.97
CA ALA A 37 3.97 14.38 -10.51
C ALA A 37 4.80 13.22 -9.92
N ARG A 38 5.18 13.34 -8.65
CA ARG A 38 5.96 12.31 -7.95
C ARG A 38 5.34 12.04 -6.58
N ILE A 39 5.05 10.77 -6.31
CA ILE A 39 4.42 10.33 -5.05
C ILE A 39 5.34 9.32 -4.37
N VAL A 40 5.54 9.49 -3.06
CA VAL A 40 6.23 8.53 -2.18
C VAL A 40 5.29 8.18 -1.04
N VAL A 41 5.15 6.89 -0.77
CA VAL A 41 4.34 6.36 0.34
C VAL A 41 5.25 5.50 1.22
N ILE A 42 5.34 5.86 2.50
CA ILE A 42 6.18 5.16 3.48
C ILE A 42 5.26 4.32 4.38
N PHE A 43 5.60 3.05 4.55
CA PHE A 43 4.86 2.11 5.40
C PHE A 43 5.68 1.76 6.64
N GLU A 44 5.30 2.35 7.77
CA GLU A 44 5.90 2.08 9.09
C GLU A 44 4.99 1.28 10.00
N GLY A 45 5.59 0.61 11.00
CA GLY A 45 4.85 -0.17 11.99
C GLY A 45 5.61 -1.39 12.49
N ARG A 46 5.12 -1.98 13.60
CA ARG A 46 5.71 -3.17 14.20
C ARG A 46 5.64 -4.39 13.29
N ASP A 47 6.43 -5.41 13.61
CA ASP A 47 6.31 -6.72 12.98
C ASP A 47 4.88 -7.25 13.10
N ALA A 48 4.43 -7.93 12.04
CA ALA A 48 3.05 -8.44 11.90
C ALA A 48 1.92 -7.38 11.92
N ALA A 49 2.22 -6.08 11.83
CA ALA A 49 1.18 -5.03 11.75
C ALA A 49 0.37 -5.01 10.43
N GLY A 50 0.73 -5.85 9.45
CA GLY A 50 -0.01 -5.96 8.18
C GLY A 50 0.50 -5.08 7.04
N LYS A 51 1.69 -4.47 7.17
CA LYS A 51 2.31 -3.59 6.15
C LYS A 51 2.38 -4.23 4.77
N GLY A 52 2.90 -5.45 4.67
CA GLY A 52 3.01 -6.18 3.39
C GLY A 52 1.65 -6.48 2.75
N GLY A 53 0.62 -6.74 3.57
CA GLY A 53 -0.75 -6.91 3.09
C GLY A 53 -1.30 -5.63 2.48
N ALA A 54 -1.10 -4.49 3.15
CA ALA A 54 -1.52 -3.18 2.65
C ALA A 54 -0.82 -2.82 1.33
N ILE A 55 0.51 -2.98 1.26
CA ILE A 55 1.30 -2.75 0.03
C ILE A 55 0.76 -3.62 -1.11
N LYS A 56 0.55 -4.92 -0.85
CA LYS A 56 0.02 -5.86 -1.84
C LYS A 56 -1.33 -5.42 -2.39
N ARG A 57 -2.24 -4.90 -1.55
CA ARG A 57 -3.55 -4.42 -1.99
C ARG A 57 -3.46 -3.14 -2.82
N ILE A 58 -2.57 -2.22 -2.47
CA ILE A 58 -2.38 -0.96 -3.21
C ILE A 58 -1.81 -1.23 -4.60
N VAL A 59 -0.79 -2.07 -4.71
CA VAL A 59 -0.06 -2.27 -5.97
C VAL A 59 -0.67 -3.33 -6.89
N GLN A 60 -1.69 -4.07 -6.43
CA GLN A 60 -2.24 -5.25 -7.10
C GLN A 60 -2.60 -5.03 -8.59
N TYR A 61 -3.10 -3.85 -8.95
CA TYR A 61 -3.52 -3.50 -10.31
C TYR A 61 -2.75 -2.32 -10.92
N MET A 62 -1.72 -1.82 -10.25
CA MET A 62 -0.90 -0.73 -10.78
C MET A 62 0.09 -1.22 -11.83
N ASN A 63 0.40 -0.39 -12.82
CA ASN A 63 1.47 -0.66 -13.78
C ASN A 63 2.85 -0.65 -13.07
N PRO A 64 3.61 -1.76 -13.07
CA PRO A 64 4.87 -1.86 -12.33
C PRO A 64 5.99 -0.98 -12.91
N ARG A 65 5.83 -0.45 -14.14
CA ARG A 65 6.79 0.50 -14.73
C ARG A 65 6.65 1.90 -14.14
N ALA A 66 5.48 2.25 -13.64
CA ALA A 66 5.18 3.57 -13.08
C ALA A 66 5.05 3.56 -11.55
N ALA A 67 4.85 2.40 -10.92
CA ALA A 67 4.82 2.22 -9.47
C ALA A 67 5.86 1.18 -9.02
N ARG A 68 6.78 1.59 -8.14
CA ARG A 68 7.84 0.73 -7.60
C ARG A 68 7.63 0.48 -6.11
N VAL A 69 7.79 -0.76 -5.68
CA VAL A 69 7.89 -1.14 -4.27
C VAL A 69 9.37 -1.29 -3.93
N VAL A 70 9.82 -0.59 -2.89
CA VAL A 70 11.20 -0.65 -2.42
C VAL A 70 11.19 -1.23 -1.01
N ALA A 71 11.94 -2.31 -0.82
CA ALA A 71 12.25 -2.87 0.49
C ALA A 71 13.75 -2.70 0.71
N LEU A 72 14.12 -1.76 1.59
CA LEU A 72 15.53 -1.51 1.90
C LEU A 72 16.07 -2.64 2.78
N PRO A 73 17.19 -3.27 2.42
CA PRO A 73 17.84 -4.26 3.26
C PRO A 73 18.57 -3.57 4.44
N THR A 74 19.21 -4.38 5.28
CA THR A 74 20.17 -3.87 6.27
C THR A 74 21.19 -2.96 5.57
N PRO A 75 21.49 -1.77 6.13
CA PRO A 75 22.46 -0.86 5.54
C PRO A 75 23.83 -1.53 5.35
N SER A 76 24.47 -1.27 4.21
CA SER A 76 25.86 -1.64 3.95
C SER A 76 26.83 -0.77 4.76
N GLU A 77 28.10 -1.21 4.87
CA GLU A 77 29.13 -0.44 5.61
C GLU A 77 29.26 1.00 5.11
N LYS A 78 29.17 1.23 3.80
CA LYS A 78 29.21 2.58 3.21
C LYS A 78 27.99 3.44 3.55
N GLU A 79 26.83 2.82 3.78
CA GLU A 79 25.59 3.52 4.12
C GLU A 79 25.49 3.83 5.62
N LYS A 80 26.32 3.21 6.45
CA LYS A 80 26.38 3.44 7.90
C LYS A 80 27.18 4.68 8.30
N GLY A 81 28.07 5.16 7.44
CA GLY A 81 28.92 6.34 7.68
C GLY A 81 30.40 6.07 7.45
#